data_AF-A0A315WYH7-F1
#
_entry.id   AF-A0A315WYH7-F1
#
_cell.length_a   1.000
_cell.length_b   1.000
_cell.length_c   1.000
_cell.angle_alpha   90.00
_cell.angle_beta   90.00
_cell.angle_gamma   90.00
#
_symmetry.space_group_name_H-M   'P 1'
#
loop_
_entity.id
_entity.type
_entity.pdbx_description
1 polymer ?
#
loop_
_entity_poly.entity_id
_entity_poly.type
_entity_poly.pdbx_seq_one_letter_code
_entity_poly.pdbx_strand_id
1 'polypeptide(L)'
;MTINKDEILVKIKFIESQKLKAIIGLNFGDFVIKGFRVSESEYENDRGQKLWLTPPSYKDSGGRYHPMFFMPNKELWKELEAKIWDEYKLQSEEHHKKRFDLE
;
A
#
# COMPACT_ATOMS: atom_id res chain seq x y z
N MET A 1 -9.15 21.38 4.35
CA MET A 1 -8.67 20.20 5.10
C MET A 1 -7.17 20.12 4.87
N THR A 2 -6.37 20.32 5.91
CA THR A 2 -4.91 20.23 5.82
C THR A 2 -4.54 18.82 6.27
N ILE A 3 -4.06 17.99 5.34
CA ILE A 3 -3.64 16.63 5.65
C ILE A 3 -2.28 16.72 6.34
N ASN A 4 -2.19 16.38 7.63
CA ASN A 4 -0.91 16.22 8.31
C ASN A 4 -0.35 14.82 8.01
N LYS A 5 0.69 14.76 7.18
CA LYS A 5 1.26 13.49 6.67
C LYS A 5 1.89 12.62 7.77
N ASP A 6 2.41 13.23 8.82
CA ASP A 6 3.10 12.52 9.88
C ASP A 6 2.12 11.73 10.76
N GLU A 7 0.88 12.20 10.86
CA GLU A 7 -0.21 11.55 11.60
C GLU A 7 -0.88 10.40 10.83
N ILE A 8 -0.58 10.24 9.53
CA ILE A 8 -1.16 9.15 8.74
C ILE A 8 -0.59 7.82 9.22
N LEU A 9 -1.45 6.95 9.73
CA LEU A 9 -1.08 5.61 10.16
C LEU A 9 -1.27 4.60 9.02
N VAL A 10 -0.23 3.82 8.74
CA VAL A 10 -0.23 2.77 7.72
C VAL A 10 -0.48 1.42 8.39
N LYS A 11 -1.60 0.79 8.05
CA LYS A 11 -1.96 -0.56 8.51
C LYS A 11 -1.75 -1.55 7.37
N ILE A 12 -0.98 -2.60 7.62
CA ILE A 12 -0.59 -3.58 6.61
C ILE A 12 -1.13 -4.95 6.99
N LYS A 13 -1.83 -5.58 6.05
CA LYS A 13 -2.22 -6.99 6.13
C LYS A 13 -1.43 -7.77 5.09
N PHE A 14 -0.43 -8.53 5.52
CA PHE A 14 0.29 -9.44 4.65
C PHE A 14 -0.61 -10.59 4.19
N ILE A 15 -0.49 -10.94 2.91
CA ILE A 15 -1.25 -11.99 2.24
C ILE A 15 -0.25 -12.85 1.49
N GLU A 16 -0.29 -14.15 1.72
CA GLU A 16 0.66 -15.10 1.11
C GLU A 16 0.07 -15.72 -0.16
N SER A 17 -0.54 -14.87 -0.98
CA SER A 17 -0.99 -15.24 -2.32
C SER A 17 0.18 -15.08 -3.30
N GLN A 18 0.21 -15.88 -4.36
CA GLN A 18 1.30 -15.87 -5.34
C GLN A 18 1.58 -14.43 -5.83
N LYS A 19 0.55 -13.69 -6.26
CA LYS A 19 0.73 -12.32 -6.79
C LYS A 19 0.47 -11.20 -5.80
N LEU A 20 -0.50 -11.35 -4.88
CA LEU A 20 -0.86 -10.31 -3.91
C LEU A 20 -0.10 -10.54 -2.61
N LYS A 21 0.76 -9.60 -2.23
CA LYS A 21 1.62 -9.70 -1.04
C LYS A 21 1.07 -9.00 0.18
N ALA A 22 0.36 -7.89 0.00
CA ALA A 22 -0.31 -7.22 1.10
C ALA A 22 -1.49 -6.35 0.66
N ILE A 23 -2.38 -6.08 1.61
CA ILE A 23 -3.38 -5.02 1.52
C ILE A 23 -3.02 -3.94 2.54
N ILE A 24 -2.98 -2.70 2.07
CA ILE A 24 -2.66 -1.52 2.86
C ILE A 24 -3.94 -0.72 3.15
N GLY A 25 -4.05 -0.23 4.39
CA GLY A 25 -5.02 0.75 4.81
C GLY A 25 -4.32 1.99 5.35
N LEU A 26 -4.78 3.16 4.93
CA LEU A 26 -4.28 4.46 5.36
C LEU A 26 -5.32 5.10 6.27
N ASN A 27 -4.94 5.41 7.49
CA ASN A 27 -5.78 6.11 8.44
C ASN A 27 -5.32 7.57 8.55
N PHE A 28 -6.18 8.50 8.14
CA PHE A 28 -5.94 9.94 8.18
C PHE A 28 -6.50 10.60 9.46
N GLY A 29 -6.88 9.80 10.47
CA GLY A 29 -7.56 10.27 11.67
C GLY A 29 -9.07 10.26 11.49
N ASP A 30 -9.58 11.18 10.68
CA ASP A 30 -11.03 11.38 10.47
C ASP A 30 -11.66 10.32 9.55
N PHE A 31 -10.85 9.72 8.70
CA PHE A 31 -11.30 8.69 7.76
C PHE A 31 -10.19 7.68 7.46
N VAL A 32 -10.60 6.50 7.01
CA VAL A 32 -9.70 5.41 6.66
C VAL A 32 -9.94 5.01 5.22
N ILE A 33 -8.89 5.02 4.40
CA ILE A 33 -8.92 4.48 3.04
C ILE A 33 -8.30 3.09 3.08
N LYS A 34 -9.08 2.07 2.73
CA LYS A 34 -8.62 0.67 2.68
C LYS A 34 -8.55 0.19 1.24
N GLY A 35 -7.71 -0.82 1.00
CA GLY A 35 -7.73 -1.59 -0.24
C GLY A 35 -6.63 -1.22 -1.24
N PHE A 36 -5.63 -0.44 -0.82
CA PHE A 36 -4.36 -0.37 -1.53
C PHE A 36 -3.73 -1.77 -1.56
N ARG A 37 -3.07 -2.13 -2.65
CA ARG A 37 -2.52 -3.48 -2.85
C ARG A 37 -1.04 -3.41 -3.16
N VAL A 38 -0.25 -4.22 -2.47
CA VAL A 38 1.14 -4.50 -2.86
C VAL A 38 1.14 -5.85 -3.57
N SER A 39 1.50 -5.84 -4.85
CA SER A 39 1.52 -7.04 -5.69
C SER A 39 2.85 -7.22 -6.40
N GLU A 40 3.22 -8.46 -6.70
CA GLU A 40 4.31 -8.76 -7.63
C GLU A 40 4.01 -8.19 -9.01
N SER A 41 5.07 -7.70 -9.64
CA SER A 41 5.07 -7.17 -10.99
C SER A 41 6.23 -7.78 -11.78
N GLU A 42 6.07 -7.86 -13.10
CA GLU A 42 7.17 -8.26 -13.99
C GLU A 42 8.21 -7.14 -14.13
N TYR A 43 7.81 -5.90 -13.83
CA TYR A 43 8.61 -4.69 -13.98
C TYR A 43 9.03 -4.12 -12.62
N GLU A 44 10.22 -3.54 -12.58
CA GLU A 44 10.72 -2.85 -11.40
C GLU A 44 9.98 -1.51 -11.20
N ASN A 45 9.75 -1.16 -9.94
CA ASN A 45 9.29 0.16 -9.53
C ASN A 45 10.48 1.13 -9.41
N ASP A 46 10.21 2.39 -9.08
CA ASP A 46 11.23 3.44 -8.91
C ASP A 46 12.26 3.14 -7.80
N ARG A 47 12.05 2.09 -6.99
CA ARG A 47 12.96 1.62 -5.93
C ARG A 47 13.75 0.37 -6.34
N GLY A 48 13.67 -0.07 -7.61
CA GLY A 48 14.34 -1.27 -8.11
C GLY A 48 13.70 -2.58 -7.64
N GLN A 49 12.45 -2.55 -7.16
CA GLN A 49 11.74 -3.73 -6.67
C GLN A 49 10.65 -4.17 -7.66
N LYS A 50 10.49 -5.48 -7.86
CA LYS A 50 9.39 -6.07 -8.65
C LYS A 50 8.06 -6.11 -7.88
N LEU A 51 7.76 -5.04 -7.16
CA LEU A 51 6.55 -4.87 -6.36
C LEU A 51 5.88 -3.56 -6.71
N TRP A 52 4.57 -3.58 -6.91
CA TRP A 52 3.79 -2.41 -7.30
C TRP A 52 2.72 -2.11 -6.25
N LEU A 53 2.58 -0.83 -5.92
CA LEU A 53 1.52 -0.30 -5.08
C LEU A 53 0.37 0.15 -5.98
N THR A 54 -0.77 -0.53 -5.89
CA THR A 54 -1.97 -0.16 -6.66
C THR A 54 -3.00 0.48 -5.73
N PRO A 55 -3.50 1.69 -6.04
CA PRO A 55 -4.61 2.31 -5.34
C PRO A 55 -5.89 1.45 -5.34
N PRO A 56 -6.78 1.63 -4.36
CA PRO A 56 -8.03 0.89 -4.30
C PRO A 56 -8.90 1.17 -5.54
N SER A 57 -9.53 0.12 -6.05
CA SER A 57 -10.49 0.16 -7.15
C SER A 57 -11.64 -0.81 -6.89
N TYR A 58 -12.79 -0.55 -7.51
CA TYR A 58 -13.93 -1.48 -7.53
C TYR A 58 -14.21 -1.93 -8.96
N LYS A 59 -14.79 -3.12 -9.09
CA LYS A 59 -15.23 -3.69 -10.37
C LYS A 59 -16.73 -3.48 -10.49
N ASP A 60 -17.19 -2.87 -11.58
CA ASP A 60 -18.62 -2.73 -11.86
C ASP A 60 -19.24 -4.04 -12.38
N SER A 61 -20.57 -4.06 -12.55
CA SER A 61 -21.30 -5.21 -13.10
C SER A 61 -20.91 -5.55 -14.55
N GLY A 62 -20.40 -4.57 -15.31
CA GLY A 62 -19.85 -4.76 -16.66
C GLY A 62 -18.41 -5.27 -16.68
N GLY A 63 -17.80 -5.44 -15.50
CA GLY A 63 -16.46 -5.96 -15.32
C GLY A 63 -15.32 -4.96 -15.49
N ARG A 64 -15.62 -3.66 -15.61
CA ARG A 64 -14.61 -2.60 -15.67
C ARG A 64 -14.18 -2.20 -14.26
N TYR A 65 -12.90 -1.89 -14.12
CA TYR A 65 -12.32 -1.42 -12.85
C TYR A 65 -12.31 0.10 -12.82
N HIS A 66 -12.75 0.66 -11.69
CA HIS A 66 -12.83 2.09 -11.44
C HIS A 66 -11.99 2.45 -10.22
N PRO A 67 -11.02 3.37 -10.34
CA PRO A 67 -10.21 3.81 -9.20
C PRO A 67 -11.09 4.56 -8.18
N MET A 68 -10.88 4.27 -6.90
CA MET A 68 -11.59 4.93 -5.78
C MET A 68 -10.75 6.02 -5.10
N PHE A 69 -9.46 6.07 -5.41
CA PHE A 69 -8.54 7.01 -4.80
C PHE A 69 -7.78 7.75 -5.88
N PHE A 70 -7.78 9.07 -5.76
CA PHE A 70 -7.02 9.96 -6.62
C PHE A 70 -6.47 11.11 -5.78
N MET A 71 -5.17 11.34 -5.87
CA MET A 71 -4.50 12.46 -5.21
C MET A 71 -4.01 13.43 -6.28
N PRO A 72 -4.61 14.62 -6.43
CA PRO A 72 -4.28 15.54 -7.51
C PRO A 72 -2.87 16.12 -7.39
N ASN A 73 -2.40 16.33 -6.15
CA ASN A 73 -1.03 16.79 -5.90
C ASN A 73 -0.06 15.60 -5.98
N LYS A 74 0.76 15.58 -7.04
CA LYS A 74 1.74 14.53 -7.30
C LYS A 74 2.87 14.47 -6.26
N GLU A 75 3.25 15.61 -5.68
CA GLU A 75 4.29 15.65 -4.66
C GLU A 75 3.79 15.00 -3.37
N LEU A 76 2.57 15.35 -2.93
CA LEU A 76 1.94 14.71 -1.78
C LEU A 76 1.74 13.20 -2.01
N TRP A 77 1.38 12.79 -3.23
CA TRP A 77 1.29 11.37 -3.55
C TRP A 77 2.64 10.67 -3.39
N LYS A 78 3.72 11.24 -3.93
CA LYS A 78 5.07 10.67 -3.81
C LYS A 78 5.52 10.53 -2.36
N GLU A 79 5.26 11.55 -1.54
CA GLU A 79 5.57 11.50 -0.11
C GLU A 79 4.78 10.40 0.62
N LEU A 80 3.49 10.30 0.33
CA LEU A 80 2.62 9.26 0.90
C LEU A 80 3.05 7.87 0.46
N GLU A 81 3.35 7.70 -0.83
CA GLU A 81 3.84 6.45 -1.41
C GLU A 81 5.18 6.02 -0.78
N ALA A 82 6.12 6.95 -0.59
CA ALA A 82 7.37 6.67 0.11
C ALA A 82 7.11 6.17 1.54
N LYS A 83 6.24 6.86 2.30
CA LYS A 83 5.85 6.45 3.66
C LYS A 83 5.22 5.06 3.68
N ILE A 84 4.35 4.73 2.73
CA ILE A 84 3.74 3.40 2.61
C ILE A 84 4.81 2.33 2.40
N TRP A 85 5.76 2.60 1.51
CA TRP A 85 6.80 1.62 1.21
C TRP A 85 7.80 1.42 2.34
N ASP A 86 8.12 2.47 3.09
CA ASP A 86 9.00 2.38 4.27
C ASP A 86 8.34 1.55 5.37
N GLU A 87 7.05 1.81 5.66
CA GLU A 87 6.24 1.01 6.58
C GLU A 87 6.09 -0.45 6.11
N TYR A 88 5.89 -0.66 4.82
CA TYR A 88 5.83 -2.00 4.24
C TYR A 88 7.12 -2.77 4.45
N LYS A 89 8.28 -2.16 4.19
CA LYS A 89 9.56 -2.81 4.40
C LYS A 89 9.77 -3.19 5.86
N LEU A 90 9.56 -2.24 6.77
CA LEU A 90 9.71 -2.46 8.22
C LEU A 90 8.82 -3.61 8.71
N GLN A 91 7.52 -3.54 8.44
CA GLN A 91 6.58 -4.55 8.91
C GLN A 91 6.74 -5.90 8.19
N SER A 92 7.25 -5.92 6.94
CA SER A 92 7.54 -7.16 6.21
C SER A 92 8.71 -7.91 6.80
N GLU A 93 9.77 -7.20 7.21
CA GLU A 93 10.92 -7.80 7.89
C GLU A 93 10.50 -8.40 9.24
N GLU A 94 9.71 -7.68 10.03
CA GLU A 94 9.14 -8.20 11.28
C GLU A 94 8.21 -9.40 11.05
N HIS A 95 7.37 -9.36 10.03
CA HIS A 95 6.47 -10.45 9.69
C HIS A 95 7.26 -11.71 9.29
N HIS A 96 8.32 -11.55 8.50
CA HIS A 96 9.20 -12.65 8.11
C HIS A 96 9.93 -13.24 9.33
N LYS A 97 10.49 -12.40 10.21
CA LYS A 97 11.12 -12.87 11.46
C LYS A 97 10.16 -13.71 12.31
N LYS A 98 8.95 -13.19 12.54
CA LYS A 98 7.89 -13.90 13.30
C LYS A 98 7.43 -15.20 12.64
N ARG A 99 7.41 -15.26 11.30
CA ARG A 99 7.00 -16.45 10.57
C ARG A 99 8.02 -17.59 10.65
N PHE A 100 9.31 -17.24 10.70
CA PHE A 100 10.40 -18.21 10.67
C PHE A 100 11.09 -18.39 12.03
N ASP A 101 10.49 -17.88 13.12
CA ASP A 101 11.06 -17.90 14.49
C ASP A 101 12.51 -17.43 14.56
N LEU A 102 12.86 -16.42 13.76
CA LEU A 102 14.19 -15.82 13.74
C LEU A 102 14.19 -14.66 14.75
N GLU A 103 14.70 -14.89 15.95
CA GLU A 103 14.96 -13.86 16.99
C GLU A 103 16.14 -12.94 16.60
#